data_AF-L7KPH2-F1
#
_entry.id   AF-L7KPH2-F1
#
_cell.length_a   1.000
_cell.length_b   1.000
_cell.length_c   1.000
_cell.angle_alpha   90.00
_cell.angle_beta   90.00
_cell.angle_gamma   90.00
#
_symmetry.space_group_name_H-M   'P 1'
#
loop_
_entity.id
_entity.type
_entity.pdbx_description
1 polymer ?
#
loop_
_entity_poly.entity_id
_entity_poly.type
_entity_poly.pdbx_seq_one_letter_code
_entity_poly.pdbx_strand_id
1 'polypeptide(L)' 'MLLPTMFPNAPDLDDAVVIGDDRLSREELVGAATAVAERIPGAQTLAVLAQPTVSPSSQSRAV' A
#
# COMPACT_ATOMS: atom_id res chain seq x y z
N MET A 1 -7.12 -5.62 12.96
CA MET A 1 -5.94 -4.77 12.73
C MET A 1 -4.67 -5.64 12.82
N LEU A 2 -4.24 -6.23 11.71
CA LEU A 2 -3.04 -7.09 11.62
C LEU A 2 -1.77 -6.33 11.17
N LEU A 3 -1.91 -5.05 10.82
CA LEU A 3 -0.81 -4.22 10.30
C LEU A 3 0.15 -3.65 11.37
N PRO A 4 -0.21 -3.46 12.66
CA PRO A 4 0.76 -2.98 13.66
C PRO A 4 1.89 -3.98 13.96
N THR A 5 1.73 -5.26 13.58
CA THR A 5 2.55 -6.36 14.09
C THR A 5 3.63 -6.90 13.16
N MET A 6 3.75 -6.41 11.92
CA MET A 6 4.75 -7.00 11.02
C MET A 6 6.19 -6.66 11.47
N PHE A 7 6.43 -5.42 11.95
CA PHE A 7 7.70 -4.99 12.56
C PHE A 7 7.48 -3.79 13.52
N PRO A 8 7.09 -4.02 14.78
CA PRO A 8 6.70 -2.94 15.71
C PRO A 8 7.82 -1.95 16.08
N ASN A 9 9.08 -2.28 15.76
CA ASN A 9 10.25 -1.45 16.02
C ASN A 9 10.95 -0.95 14.75
N ALA A 10 10.41 -1.23 13.56
CA ALA A 10 10.97 -0.68 12.34
C ALA A 10 10.62 0.82 12.27
N PRO A 11 11.59 1.71 11.98
CA PRO A 11 11.26 3.11 11.70
C PRO A 11 10.30 3.18 10.51
N ASP A 12 9.44 4.20 10.50
CA ASP A 12 8.58 4.45 9.35
C ASP A 12 9.44 4.71 8.09
N LEU A 13 8.87 4.35 6.94
CA LEU A 13 9.45 4.62 5.64
C LEU A 13 8.65 5.75 5.00
N ASP A 14 9.16 6.97 5.13
CA ASP A 14 8.49 8.21 4.70
C ASP A 14 8.11 8.24 3.21
N ASP A 15 8.84 7.52 2.35
CA ASP A 15 8.59 7.42 0.92
C ASP A 15 8.36 5.98 0.44
N ALA A 16 7.58 5.23 1.22
CA ALA A 16 7.20 3.86 0.90
C ALA A 16 6.54 3.72 -0.47
N VAL A 17 5.75 4.71 -0.89
CA VAL A 17 5.22 4.83 -2.24
C VAL A 17 5.46 6.24 -2.77
N VAL A 18 5.98 6.32 -4.00
CA VAL A 18 6.19 7.59 -4.71
C VAL A 18 5.48 7.52 -6.06
N ILE A 19 4.58 8.47 -6.32
CA ILE A 19 3.84 8.58 -7.58
C ILE A 19 3.89 10.06 -8.02
N GLY A 20 4.68 10.36 -9.05
CA GLY A 20 4.95 11.75 -9.41
C GLY A 20 5.60 12.48 -8.23
N ASP A 21 4.97 13.56 -7.79
CA ASP A 21 5.41 14.35 -6.62
C ASP A 21 4.80 13.88 -5.29
N ASP A 22 3.79 13.00 -5.34
CA ASP A 22 3.14 12.48 -4.15
C ASP A 22 4.03 11.40 -3.49
N ARG A 23 4.13 11.49 -2.16
CA ARG A 23 4.79 10.51 -1.30
C ARG A 23 3.81 10.04 -0.25
N LEU A 24 3.79 8.74 0.00
CA LEU A 24 3.07 8.16 1.12
C LEU A 24 4.06 7.41 2.00
N SER A 25 4.01 7.71 3.29
CA SER A 25 4.66 6.90 4.30
C SER A 25 3.98 5.53 4.42
N ARG A 26 4.63 4.58 5.10
CA ARG A 26 4.01 3.28 5.34
C ARG A 26 2.77 3.40 6.22
N GLU A 27 2.83 4.23 7.25
CA GLU A 27 1.70 4.48 8.15
C GLU A 27 0.53 5.12 7.40
N GLU A 28 0.80 6.11 6.55
CA GLU A 28 -0.20 6.75 5.71
C GLU A 28 -0.85 5.76 4.74
N LEU A 29 -0.04 4.93 4.08
CA LEU A 29 -0.54 3.90 3.16
C LEU A 29 -1.45 2.89 3.87
N VAL A 30 -1.04 2.43 5.06
CA VAL A 30 -1.84 1.50 5.89
C VAL A 30 -3.13 2.16 6.35
N GLY A 31 -3.09 3.41 6.80
CA GLY A 31 -4.27 4.17 7.20
C GLY A 31 -5.25 4.35 6.05
N ALA A 32 -4.77 4.75 4.88
CA ALA A 32 -5.58 4.91 3.67
C ALA A 32 -6.22 3.58 3.22
N ALA A 33 -5.44 2.49 3.20
CA ALA A 33 -5.95 1.16 2.85
C ALA A 33 -7.00 0.67 3.86
N THR A 34 -6.81 0.95 5.15
CA THR A 34 -7.77 0.61 6.21
C THR A 34 -9.09 1.36 6.01
N ALA A 35 -9.03 2.66 5.75
CA ALA A 35 -10.21 3.48 5.47
C ALA A 35 -10.97 2.98 4.23
N VAL A 36 -10.28 2.47 3.21
CA VAL A 36 -10.93 1.81 2.06
C VAL A 36 -11.59 0.50 2.49
N ALA A 37 -10.87 -0.38 3.20
CA ALA A 37 -11.38 -1.68 3.63
C ALA A 37 -12.65 -1.58 4.48
N GLU A 38 -12.73 -0.57 5.36
CA GLU A 38 -13.92 -0.30 6.18
C GLU A 38 -15.16 0.06 5.35
N ARG A 39 -14.99 0.52 4.10
CA ARG A 39 -16.10 0.88 3.20
C ARG A 39 -16.67 -0.31 2.42
N ILE A 40 -15.96 -1.43 2.39
CA ILE A 40 -16.30 -2.61 1.58
C ILE A 40 -16.34 -3.91 2.41
N PRO A 41 -17.00 -3.92 3.59
CA PRO A 41 -16.99 -5.08 4.46
C PRO A 41 -17.61 -6.30 3.77
N GLY A 42 -16.94 -7.45 3.88
CA GLY A 42 -17.41 -8.73 3.33
C GLY A 42 -17.24 -8.90 1.82
N ALA A 43 -16.71 -7.89 1.11
CA ALA A 43 -16.37 -8.05 -0.30
C ALA A 43 -15.22 -9.05 -0.46
N GLN A 44 -15.48 -10.16 -1.15
CA GLN A 44 -14.47 -11.20 -1.41
C GLN A 44 -13.63 -10.92 -2.66
N THR A 45 -14.13 -10.06 -3.54
CA THR A 45 -13.48 -9.70 -4.80
C THR A 45 -13.84 -8.27 -5.17
N LEU A 46 -12.85 -7.53 -5.65
CA LEU A 46 -12.97 -6.12 -6.01
C LEU A 46 -12.43 -5.91 -7.41
N ALA A 47 -13.16 -5.16 -8.23
CA ALA A 47 -12.61 -4.61 -9.46
C ALA A 47 -11.81 -3.35 -9.11
N VAL A 48 -10.58 -3.26 -9.61
CA VAL A 48 -9.72 -2.08 -9.46
C VAL A 48 -9.53 -1.44 -10.82
N LEU A 49 -10.02 -0.20 -10.96
CA LEU A 49 -9.71 0.62 -12.11
C LEU A 49 -8.40 1.36 -11.83
N ALA A 50 -7.30 0.86 -12.39
CA ALA A 50 -5.98 1.47 -12.24
C ALA A 50 -5.50 2.09 -13.56
N GLN A 51 -4.83 3.24 -13.45
CA GLN A 51 -4.10 3.90 -14.54
C GLN A 51 -2.63 4.03 -14.14
N PRO A 52 -1.81 2.98 -14.32
CA PRO A 52 -0.43 3.00 -13.88
C PRO A 52 0.37 4.02 -14.70
N THR A 53 1.02 4.95 -14.00
CA THR A 53 1.92 5.97 -14.60
C THR A 53 3.39 5.65 -14.37
N VAL A 54 3.70 4.79 -13.40
CA VAL A 54 5.05 4.28 -13.14
C VAL A 54 5.32 3.06 -14.03
N SER A 55 6.50 3.00 -14.63
CA SER A 55 6.94 1.79 -15.33
C SER A 55 7.09 0.67 -14.30
N PRO A 56 6.55 -0.55 -14.53
CA PRO A 56 6.78 -1.65 -13.62
C PRO A 56 8.28 -1.89 -13.55
N SER A 57 8.89 -1.58 -12.41
CA SER A 57 10.25 -1.99 -12.15
C SER A 57 10.27 -3.52 -12.20
N SER A 58 11.23 -4.10 -12.90
CA SER A 58 11.44 -5.54 -12.89
C SER A 58 11.88 -5.96 -11.49
N GLN A 59 10.93 -6.10 -10.56
CA GLN A 59 11.20 -6.81 -9.32
C GLN A 59 11.54 -8.23 -9.72
N SER A 60 12.82 -8.54 -9.63
CA SER A 60 13.43 -9.83 -9.93
C SER A 60 12.55 -10.94 -9.36
N ARG A 61 11.99 -11.78 -10.24
CA ARG A 61 11.50 -13.09 -9.84
C ARG A 61 12.70 -13.86 -9.30
N ALA A 62 12.92 -13.80 -8.00
CA ALA A 62 13.64 -14.85 -7.30
C ALA A 62 12.74 -16.09 -7.38
N VAL A 63 13.06 -16.94 -8.36
CA VAL A 63 12.64 -18.35 -8.44
C VAL A 63 13.39 -19.17 -7.40
#